data_AF-X0UZW5-F1
#
_entry.id   AF-X0UZW5-F1
#
_cell.length_a   1.000
_cell.length_b   1.000
_cell.length_c   1.000
_cell.angle_alpha   90.00
_cell.angle_beta   90.00
_cell.angle_gamma   90.00
#
_symmetry.space_group_name_H-M   'P 1'
#
loop_
_entity.id
_entity.type
_entity.pdbx_description
1 polymer ?
#
loop_
_entity_poly.entity_id
_entity_poly.type
_entity_poly.pdbx_seq_one_letter_code
_entity_poly.pdbx_strand_id
1 'polypeptide(L)' 'MRVKMAFGRGEQEIELPDGNQLEVLTMPEVPPLADPAQAVADALVSPIGAPPLAEVA' A
#
# COMPACT_ATOMS: atom_id res chain seq x y z
N MET A 1 -12.02 -22.33 5.40
CA MET A 1 -10.72 -21.75 4.89
C MET A 1 -9.99 -20.94 5.97
N ARG A 2 -8.67 -20.67 5.83
CA ARG A 2 -7.89 -19.82 6.77
C ARG A 2 -7.34 -18.57 6.10
N VAL A 3 -7.46 -17.42 6.76
CA VAL A 3 -6.98 -16.12 6.25
C VAL A 3 -6.15 -15.42 7.32
N LYS A 4 -5.04 -14.81 6.90
CA LYS A 4 -4.21 -13.98 7.77
C LYS A 4 -4.69 -12.54 7.73
N MET A 5 -4.97 -11.96 8.88
CA MET A 5 -5.37 -10.57 9.01
C MET A 5 -4.40 -9.81 9.88
N ALA A 6 -3.97 -8.63 9.42
CA ALA A 6 -3.16 -7.73 10.23
C ALA A 6 -3.95 -7.31 11.49
N PHE A 7 -3.36 -7.52 12.66
CA PHE A 7 -3.95 -7.18 13.96
C PHE A 7 -2.87 -6.69 14.93
N GLY A 8 -2.95 -5.42 15.31
CA GLY A 8 -1.95 -4.77 16.14
C GLY A 8 -0.58 -4.71 15.46
N ARG A 9 0.42 -5.38 16.05
CA ARG A 9 1.80 -5.42 15.53
C ARG A 9 2.11 -6.70 14.73
N GLY A 10 1.12 -7.55 14.49
CA GLY A 10 1.32 -8.82 13.84
C GLY A 10 0.12 -9.25 13.02
N GLU A 11 -0.04 -10.56 12.89
CA GLU A 11 -1.10 -11.18 12.12
C GLU A 11 -1.89 -12.14 13.03
N GLN A 12 -3.20 -12.19 12.82
CA GLN A 12 -4.08 -13.20 13.40
C GLN A 12 -4.58 -14.11 12.28
N GLU A 13 -4.47 -15.41 12.48
CA GLU A 13 -5.08 -16.41 11.60
C GLU A 13 -6.55 -16.59 12.02
N ILE A 14 -7.45 -16.49 11.05
CA ILE A 14 -8.90 -16.63 11.25
C ILE A 14 -9.38 -17.81 10.42
N GLU A 15 -10.16 -18.68 11.07
CA GLU A 15 -10.84 -19.79 10.42
C GLU A 15 -12.25 -19.35 10.00
N LEU A 16 -12.53 -19.51 8.72
CA LEU A 16 -13.83 -19.22 8.11
C LEU A 16 -14.55 -20.54 7.83
N PRO A 17 -15.81 -20.70 8.28
CA PRO A 17 -16.57 -21.92 8.08
C PRO A 17 -16.90 -22.16 6.61
N ASP A 18 -16.90 -23.43 6.22
CA ASP A 18 -17.24 -23.84 4.87
C ASP A 18 -18.77 -23.79 4.70
N GLY A 19 -19.26 -23.17 3.62
CA GLY A 19 -20.70 -23.01 3.32
C GLY A 19 -21.11 -21.58 2.94
N ASN A 20 -20.30 -20.60 3.29
CA ASN A 20 -20.43 -19.24 2.76
C ASN A 20 -19.60 -19.13 1.47
N GLN A 21 -20.17 -18.62 0.39
CA GLN A 21 -19.38 -18.20 -0.77
C GLN A 21 -18.61 -16.94 -0.37
N LEU A 22 -17.36 -17.11 0.05
CA LEU A 22 -16.50 -16.03 0.50
C LEU A 22 -15.37 -15.85 -0.51
N GLU A 23 -15.16 -14.60 -0.93
CA GLU A 23 -14.01 -14.19 -1.72
C GLU A 23 -13.16 -13.25 -0.87
N VAL A 24 -11.85 -13.48 -0.84
CA VAL A 24 -10.90 -12.60 -0.16
C VAL A 24 -10.38 -11.60 -1.18
N LEU A 25 -10.78 -10.34 -1.03
CA LEU A 25 -10.27 -9.24 -1.86
C LEU A 25 -8.89 -8.80 -1.35
N THR A 26 -7.85 -9.01 -2.15
CA THR A 26 -6.47 -8.58 -1.82
C THR A 26 -6.06 -7.38 -2.66
N MET A 27 -5.10 -6.61 -2.16
CA MET A 27 -4.44 -5.60 -2.99
C MET A 27 -3.70 -6.28 -4.15
N PRO A 28 -3.66 -5.65 -5.34
CA PRO A 28 -2.75 -6.06 -6.39
C PRO A 28 -1.32 -6.01 -5.87
N GLU A 29 -0.52 -7.03 -6.18
CA GLU A 29 0.91 -6.98 -5.90
C GLU A 29 1.55 -5.93 -6.81
N VAL A 30 2.19 -4.95 -6.20
CA VAL A 30 2.99 -3.92 -6.88
C VAL A 30 4.44 -4.04 -6.41
N PRO A 31 5.41 -4.06 -7.33
CA PRO A 31 6.81 -4.11 -6.94
C PRO A 31 7.19 -2.84 -6.17
N PRO A 32 8.07 -2.94 -5.16
CA PRO A 32 8.55 -1.77 -4.45
C PRO A 32 9.33 -0.83 -5.39
N LEU A 33 9.34 0.45 -5.06
CA LEU A 33 10.19 1.43 -5.74
C LEU A 33 11.65 1.02 -5.59
N ALA A 34 12.42 1.08 -6.68
CA ALA A 34 13.84 0.75 -6.67
C ALA A 34 14.64 1.70 -5.78
N ASP A 35 14.28 2.99 -5.78
CA ASP A 35 14.83 4.01 -4.89
C ASP A 35 13.70 4.92 -4.37
N PRO A 36 13.16 4.64 -3.17
CA PRO A 36 12.09 5.45 -2.59
C PRO A 36 12.51 6.90 -2.29
N ALA A 37 13.79 7.14 -1.98
CA ALA A 37 14.27 8.47 -1.64
C ALA A 37 14.32 9.36 -2.88
N GLN A 38 14.84 8.82 -3.99
CA GLN A 38 14.86 9.54 -5.27
C GLN A 38 13.44 9.81 -5.79
N ALA A 39 12.54 8.84 -5.68
CA ALA A 39 11.14 9.02 -6.11
C ALA A 39 10.45 10.20 -5.39
N VAL A 40 10.74 10.40 -4.11
CA VAL A 40 10.23 11.54 -3.35
C VAL A 40 10.88 12.85 -3.84
N ALA A 41 12.19 12.86 -4.05
CA ALA A 41 12.89 14.04 -4.56
C ALA A 41 12.34 14.46 -5.94
N ASP A 42 12.13 13.51 -6.84
CA ASP A 42 11.57 13.74 -8.17
C ASP A 42 10.16 14.34 -8.11
N ALA A 43 9.31 13.82 -7.22
CA ALA A 43 7.94 14.31 -7.03
C ALA A 43 7.89 15.76 -6.51
N LEU A 44 8.88 16.19 -5.73
CA LEU A 44 8.96 17.56 -5.22
C LEU A 44 9.44 18.55 -6.30
N VAL A 45 10.30 18.09 -7.21
CA VAL A 45 10.84 18.91 -8.32
C VAL A 45 9.83 19.00 -9.47
N SER A 46 9.04 17.94 -9.71
CA SER A 46 8.04 17.87 -10.78
C SER A 46 6.63 17.57 -10.22
N PRO A 47 6.02 18.50 -9.48
CA PRO A 47 4.71 18.30 -8.87
C PRO A 47 3.55 18.26 -9.88
N ILE A 48 2.45 17.64 -9.46
CA ILE A 48 1.23 17.56 -10.28
C ILE A 48 0.34 18.77 -9.98
N GLY A 49 0.20 19.67 -10.96
CA GLY A 49 -0.77 20.77 -10.91
C GLY A 49 -0.43 21.93 -9.96
N ALA A 50 0.84 22.09 -9.57
CA ALA A 50 1.33 23.19 -8.74
C ALA A 50 2.78 23.58 -9.14
N PRO A 51 3.31 24.73 -8.69
CA PRO A 51 4.74 25.03 -8.81
C PRO A 51 5.60 24.12 -7.91
N PRO A 52 6.88 23.88 -8.26
CA PRO A 52 7.83 23.16 -7.42
C PRO A 52 7.92 23.72 -6.00
N LEU A 53 8.18 22.86 -5.01
CA LEU A 53 8.24 23.27 -3.60
C LEU A 53 9.27 24.39 -3.36
N ALA A 54 10.40 24.35 -4.09
CA ALA A 54 11.46 25.34 -4.00
C ALA A 54 11.03 26.76 -4.43
N GLU A 55 9.92 26.90 -5.16
CA GLU A 55 9.41 28.20 -5.62
C GLU A 55 8.42 28.83 -4.64
N VAL A 56 7.88 28.06 -3.68
CA VAL A 56 6.76 28.46 -2.83
C VAL A 56 7.06 28.44 -1.33
N ALA A 57 8.29 28.09 -0.93
CA ALA A 57 8.72 27.97 0.47
C ALA A 57 9.80 29.01 0.83
#